data_AF-A0A925HGR7-F1
#
_entry.id   AF-A0A925HGR7-F1
#
_cell.length_a   1.000
_cell.length_b   1.000
_cell.length_c   1.000
_cell.angle_alpha   90.00
_cell.angle_beta   90.00
_cell.angle_gamma   90.00
#
_symmetry.space_group_name_H-M   'P 1'
#
loop_
_entity.id
_entity.type
_entity.pdbx_description
1 polymer ?
#
loop_
_entity_poly.entity_id
_entity_poly.type
_entity_poly.pdbx_seq_one_letter_code
_entity_poly.pdbx_strand_id
1 'polypeptide(L)' 'MARGQASIHKFKVGQMVDFVPSKSGVPASARSYKVLSLLPTEGGERLYRIKTIAEAFERIARESELLRTSSPV' A
#
# COMPACT_ATOMS: atom_id res chain seq x y z
N MET A 1 -24.53 -1.41 -13.96
CA MET A 1 -23.10 -1.11 -14.24
C MET A 1 -22.61 -0.14 -13.18
N ALA A 2 -21.96 -0.64 -12.12
CA ALA A 2 -21.49 0.20 -11.03
C ALA A 2 -20.38 1.11 -11.54
N ARG A 3 -20.68 2.40 -11.66
CA ARG A 3 -19.72 3.43 -12.04
C ARG A 3 -18.58 3.40 -11.02
N GLY A 4 -17.38 3.12 -11.51
CA GLY A 4 -16.15 3.20 -10.74
C GLY A 4 -16.06 4.57 -10.09
N GLN A 5 -16.40 4.62 -8.81
CA GLN A 5 -16.12 5.78 -7.99
C GLN A 5 -14.60 5.87 -7.98
N ALA A 6 -14.07 6.81 -8.75
CA ALA A 6 -12.67 7.21 -8.70
C ALA A 6 -12.41 7.83 -7.33
N SER A 7 -12.39 6.97 -6.31
CA SER A 7 -11.78 7.25 -5.02
C SER A 7 -10.38 7.68 -5.38
N ILE A 8 -10.04 8.94 -5.12
CA ILE A 8 -8.75 9.52 -5.49
C ILE A 8 -7.69 8.84 -4.62
N HIS A 9 -7.25 7.64 -4.99
CA HIS A 9 -6.30 6.84 -4.25
C HIS A 9 -5.00 7.63 -4.12
N LYS A 10 -4.46 7.73 -2.90
CA LYS A 10 -3.22 8.49 -2.65
C LYS A 10 -2.03 7.85 -3.36
N PHE A 11 -2.10 6.53 -3.54
CA PHE A 11 -1.11 5.71 -4.23
C PHE A 11 -1.74 5.02 -5.45
N LYS A 12 -0.92 4.79 -6.48
CA LYS A 12 -1.34 4.14 -7.73
C LYS A 12 -0.77 2.74 -7.83
N VAL A 13 -1.46 1.85 -8.55
CA VAL A 13 -0.89 0.55 -8.93
C VAL A 13 0.41 0.75 -9.71
N GLY A 14 1.45 0.01 -9.33
CA GLY A 14 2.81 0.11 -9.85
C GLY A 14 3.71 1.10 -9.10
N GLN A 15 3.17 1.93 -8.21
CA GLN A 15 3.94 2.89 -7.42
C GLN A 15 4.71 2.19 -6.31
N MET A 16 5.92 2.69 -6.01
CA MET A 16 6.67 2.30 -4.82
C MET A 16 6.17 3.10 -3.60
N VAL A 17 5.95 2.39 -2.50
CA VAL A 17 5.45 2.92 -1.23
C VAL A 17 6.22 2.26 -0.08
N ASP A 18 6.40 2.99 1.02
CA ASP A 18 7.03 2.43 2.20
C ASP A 18 5.95 1.94 3.16
N PHE A 19 6.04 0.70 3.61
CA PHE A 19 5.08 0.15 4.56
C PHE A 19 5.60 0.33 5.98
N VAL A 20 4.84 1.06 6.80
CA VAL A 20 5.16 1.35 8.19
C VAL A 20 3.99 0.93 9.07
N PRO A 21 4.04 -0.27 9.67
CA PRO A 21 2.96 -0.73 10.55
C PRO A 21 2.90 0.17 11.79
N SER A 22 1.72 0.69 12.12
CA SER A 22 1.52 1.63 13.23
C SER A 22 1.82 1.03 14.61
N LYS A 23 1.90 -0.31 14.73
CA LYS A 23 2.29 -1.00 15.96
C LYS A 23 3.81 -1.19 15.99
N SER A 24 4.46 -0.38 16.83
CA SER A 24 5.89 -0.20 17.09
C SER A 24 6.70 -1.45 17.53
N GLY A 25 6.37 -2.65 17.02
CA GLY A 25 7.05 -3.89 17.38
C GLY A 25 7.55 -4.72 16.21
N VAL A 26 7.14 -4.43 14.97
CA VAL A 26 7.52 -5.23 13.80
C VAL A 26 8.46 -4.41 12.92
N PRO A 27 9.75 -4.77 12.80
CA PRO A 27 10.59 -4.16 11.78
C PRO A 27 10.00 -4.52 10.42
N ALA A 28 9.54 -3.51 9.67
CA ALA A 28 9.19 -3.68 8.28
C ALA A 28 10.48 -4.09 7.53
N SER A 29 10.63 -5.40 7.31
CA SER A 29 11.87 -6.01 6.80
C SER A 29 12.21 -5.53 5.39
N ALA A 30 11.20 -5.07 4.63
CA ALA A 30 11.39 -4.24 3.47
C ALA A 30 10.85 -2.84 3.77
N ARG A 31 11.63 -1.78 3.52
CA ARG A 31 11.08 -0.43 3.55
C ARG A 31 10.12 -0.27 2.37
N SER A 32 10.57 -0.66 1.18
CA SER A 32 9.86 -0.39 -0.07
C SER A 32 9.04 -1.58 -0.59
N TYR A 33 7.79 -1.29 -0.91
CA TYR A 33 6.84 -2.20 -1.53
C TYR A 33 6.27 -1.57 -2.80
N LYS A 34 5.91 -2.42 -3.77
CA LYS A 34 5.20 -2.03 -4.97
C LYS A 34 3.70 -2.25 -4.77
N VAL A 35 2.89 -1.23 -5.04
CA VAL A 35 1.43 -1.36 -5.07
C VAL A 35 1.06 -2.27 -6.25
N LEU A 36 0.43 -3.39 -5.97
CA LEU A 36 -0.06 -4.33 -6.97
C LEU A 36 -1.50 -4.05 -7.36
N SER A 37 -2.36 -3.72 -6.39
CA SER A 37 -3.79 -3.48 -6.62
C SER A 37 -4.39 -2.63 -5.52
N LEU A 38 -5.40 -1.86 -5.88
CA LEU A 38 -6.21 -1.04 -4.98
C LEU A 38 -7.42 -1.88 -4.57
N LEU A 39 -7.59 -2.11 -3.27
CA LEU A 39 -8.74 -2.84 -2.73
C LEU A 39 -9.87 -1.86 -2.42
N PRO A 40 -11.14 -2.33 -2.43
CA PRO A 40 -12.25 -1.53 -1.94
C PRO A 40 -11.99 -1.10 -0.50
N THR A 41 -12.42 0.12 -0.18
CA THR A 41 -12.31 0.70 1.15
C THR A 41 -13.16 -0.11 2.14
N GLU A 42 -12.52 -0.76 3.10
CA GLU A 42 -13.22 -1.52 4.15
C GLU A 42 -13.28 -0.66 5.42
N GLY A 43 -14.48 -0.40 5.94
CA GLY A 43 -14.65 0.36 7.19
C GLY A 43 -14.19 1.83 7.14
N GLY A 44 -14.09 2.42 5.94
CA GLY A 44 -13.65 3.81 5.75
C GLY A 44 -12.15 3.98 5.49
N GLU A 45 -11.35 2.92 5.59
CA GLU A 45 -9.92 2.94 5.25
C GLU A 45 -9.65 2.27 3.91
N ARG A 46 -8.85 2.94 3.06
CA ARG A 46 -8.46 2.39 1.77
C ARG A 46 -7.38 1.34 1.97
N LEU A 47 -7.59 0.19 1.33
CA LEU A 47 -6.68 -0.93 1.40
C LEU A 47 -5.89 -1.05 0.09
N TYR A 48 -4.65 -1.49 0.22
CA TYR A 48 -3.69 -1.59 -0.87
C TYR A 48 -3.03 -2.96 -0.80
N ARG A 49 -3.07 -3.71 -1.91
CA ARG A 49 -2.22 -4.89 -2.08
C ARG A 49 -0.85 -4.42 -2.46
N ILE A 50 0.12 -4.74 -1.63
CA ILE A 50 1.52 -4.39 -1.80
C ILE A 50 2.37 -5.66 -1.85
N LYS A 51 3.47 -5.63 -2.61
CA LYS A 51 4.44 -6.73 -2.66
C LYS A 51 5.84 -6.17 -2.72
N THR A 52 6.76 -6.79 -2.01
CA THR A 52 8.19 -6.46 -2.06
C THR A 52 8.97 -7.64 -2.63
N ILE A 53 10.19 -7.39 -3.07
CA ILE A 53 11.10 -8.43 -3.55
C ILE A 53 11.65 -9.28 -2.38
N ALA A 54 11.65 -8.74 -1.17
CA ALA A 54 12.14 -9.43 0.02
C ALA A 54 11.13 -10.44 0.59
N GLU A 55 9.84 -10.32 0.26
CA GLU A 55 8.77 -11.22 0.72
C GLU A 55 8.17 -11.95 -0.50
N ALA A 56 8.05 -13.27 -0.41
CA ALA A 56 7.48 -14.07 -1.49
C ALA A 56 5.96 -13.87 -1.65
N PHE A 57 5.28 -13.35 -0.61
CA PHE A 57 3.83 -13.18 -0.55
C PHE A 57 3.41 -11.72 -0.67
N GLU A 58 2.12 -11.53 -1.01
CA GLU A 58 1.49 -10.22 -1.08
C GLU A 58 0.94 -9.83 0.30
N ARG A 59 1.04 -8.54 0.65
CA ARG A 59 0.46 -7.99 1.87
C ARG A 59 -0.66 -7.01 1.55
N ILE A 60 -1.62 -6.94 2.45
CA ILE A 60 -2.66 -5.92 2.44
C ILE A 60 -2.30 -4.89 3.51
N ALA A 61 -2.18 -3.64 3.11
CA ALA A 61 -1.85 -2.51 3.97
C ALA A 61 -2.91 -1.41 3.83
N ARG A 62 -3.16 -0.68 4.92
CA ARG A 62 -4.04 0.51 4.90
C ARG A 62 -3.30 1.70 4.31
N GLU A 63 -4.04 2.65 3.75
CA GLU A 63 -3.47 3.94 3.31
C GLU A 63 -2.69 4.63 4.42
N SER A 64 -3.18 4.51 5.67
CA SER A 64 -2.58 5.05 6.88
C SER A 64 -1.23 4.42 7.24
N GLU A 65 -1.00 3.17 6.82
CA GLU A 65 0.24 2.42 7.06
C GLU A 65 1.23 2.54 5.88
N LEU A 66 0.85 3.29 4.84
CA LEU A 66 1.65 3.48 3.64
C LEU A 66 2.17 4.90 3.56
N LEU A 67 3.46 5.02 3.29
CA LEU A 67 4.15 6.28 3.03
C LEU A 67 4.56 6.34 1.56
N ARG A 68 4.57 7.55 0.99
CA ARG A 68 5.10 7.76 -0.36
C ARG A 68 6.62 7.61 -0.28
N THR A 69 7.20 6.63 -0.98
CA THR A 69 8.65 6.56 -1.13
C THR A 69 9.06 7.80 -1.93
N SER A 70 9.70 8.77 -1.30
CA SER A 70 10.32 9.88 -2.02
C SER A 70 11.72 9.44 -2.45
N SER A 71 11.81 8.45 -3.34
CA SER A 71 13.08 8.15 -4.01
C SER A 71 13.03 8.83 -5.39
N PRO A 72 13.61 10.02 -5.56
CA PRO A 72 13.92 10.53 -6.89
C PRO A 72 14.98 9.60 -7.50
N VAL A 73 14.69 9.03 -8.67
CA VAL A 73 15.73 8.51 -9.56
C VAL A 73 16.27 9.66 -10.39
#